data_AF-A0A653JB91-F1
#
_entry.id   AF-A0A653JB91-F1
#
_cell.length_a   1.000
_cell.length_b   1.000
_cell.length_c   1.000
_cell.angle_alpha   90.00
_cell.angle_beta   90.00
_cell.angle_gamma   90.00
#
_symmetry.space_group_name_H-M   'P 1'
#
loop_
_entity.id
_entity.type
_entity.pdbx_description
1 polymer ?
#
loop_
_entity_poly.entity_id
_entity_poly.type
_entity_poly.pdbx_seq_one_letter_code
_entity_poly.pdbx_strand_id
1 'polypeptide(L)'
;MSTLHQDWMTSIRAGDHARAWELNAREAALRPPGERDNPALPYHLRWVWDLAPLDGCDVLVRCYHGLGDTIQFLRFLPELHRRAASVTLEIQPRLIPLLPTGIADRVVPFDPAHPLKPAERDIEIMELSFALRVAPAECPPPYLQVAPADLPEGTIGLCCSSGDWDAERSFPPELLAPLLAGRECVTLDAQPSALPVRNPQGCPFDMAETAALVAGCALVITVDTMIAHLAGALGKPVWLLLKHAPDWRWAPETGRSEWYPSARLYAQPSPGDWAGAIAALAHDLDLLASPQPEFAR
;
A
#
# COMPACT_ATOMS: atom_id res chain seq x y z
N MET A 1 0.08 15.39 18.41
CA MET A 1 0.91 15.51 17.20
C MET A 1 1.51 16.90 17.17
N SER A 2 2.77 17.06 16.74
CA SER A 2 3.37 18.39 16.57
C SER A 2 2.68 19.15 15.44
N THR A 3 2.70 20.50 15.48
CA THR A 3 2.19 21.34 14.37
C THR A 3 2.85 20.95 13.04
N LEU A 4 4.15 20.63 13.07
CA LEU A 4 4.91 20.19 11.90
C LEU A 4 4.32 18.92 11.26
N HIS A 5 3.96 17.93 12.08
CA HIS A 5 3.38 16.68 11.58
C HIS A 5 1.98 16.90 10.99
N GLN A 6 1.17 17.77 11.60
CA GLN A 6 -0.15 18.11 11.07
C GLN A 6 -0.05 18.84 9.71
N ASP A 7 0.87 19.79 9.60
CA ASP A 7 1.15 20.50 8.34
C ASP A 7 1.64 19.53 7.26
N TRP A 8 2.50 18.59 7.64
CA TRP A 8 3.00 17.56 6.73
C TRP A 8 1.88 16.64 6.24
N MET A 9 1.05 16.13 7.15
CA MET A 9 -0.08 15.26 6.80
C MET A 9 -1.10 15.99 5.93
N THR A 10 -1.33 17.27 6.18
CA THR A 10 -2.19 18.11 5.34
C THR A 10 -1.61 18.25 3.93
N SER A 11 -0.31 18.51 3.83
CA SER A 11 0.40 18.70 2.55
C SER A 11 0.38 17.42 1.70
N ILE A 12 0.73 16.27 2.30
CA ILE A 12 0.79 15.00 1.57
C ILE A 12 -0.60 14.54 1.10
N ARG A 13 -1.66 14.77 1.89
CA ARG A 13 -3.04 14.47 1.49
C ARG A 13 -3.57 15.38 0.39
N ALA A 14 -3.07 16.62 0.33
CA ALA A 14 -3.41 17.57 -0.72
C ALA A 14 -2.62 17.34 -2.03
N GLY A 15 -1.68 16.37 -2.05
CA GLY A 15 -0.77 16.17 -3.19
C GLY A 15 0.33 17.23 -3.30
N ASP A 16 0.50 18.10 -2.29
CA ASP A 16 1.59 19.09 -2.24
C ASP A 16 2.90 18.42 -1.75
N HIS A 17 3.46 17.60 -2.64
CA HIS A 17 4.69 16.86 -2.37
C HIS A 17 5.89 17.77 -2.14
N ALA A 18 5.96 18.90 -2.82
CA ALA A 18 7.05 19.87 -2.63
C ALA A 18 7.08 20.36 -1.19
N ARG A 19 5.92 20.80 -0.66
CA ARG A 19 5.80 21.21 0.73
C ARG A 19 6.04 20.06 1.71
N ALA A 20 5.48 18.88 1.44
CA ALA A 20 5.70 17.71 2.29
C ALA A 20 7.20 17.36 2.39
N TRP A 21 7.94 17.44 1.28
CA TRP A 21 9.37 17.19 1.27
C TRP A 21 10.19 18.28 1.97
N GLU A 22 9.78 19.55 1.91
CA GLU A 22 10.40 20.60 2.74
C GLU A 22 10.27 20.28 4.24
N LEU A 23 9.09 19.82 4.66
CA LEU A 23 8.83 19.46 6.06
C LEU A 23 9.62 18.22 6.46
N ASN A 24 9.72 17.21 5.59
CA ASN A 24 10.60 16.05 5.79
C ASN A 24 12.06 16.48 5.99
N ALA A 25 12.56 17.42 5.17
CA ALA A 25 13.93 17.91 5.29
C ALA A 25 14.18 18.60 6.63
N ARG A 26 13.20 19.39 7.11
CA ARG A 26 13.27 20.05 8.42
C ARG A 26 13.28 19.04 9.57
N GLU A 27 12.41 18.03 9.51
CA GLU A 27 12.37 16.97 10.52
C GLU A 27 13.65 16.13 10.52
N ALA A 28 14.12 15.73 9.35
CA ALA A 28 15.35 14.94 9.21
C ALA A 28 16.59 15.70 9.69
N ALA A 29 16.66 17.02 9.50
CA ALA A 29 17.75 17.85 10.01
C ALA A 29 17.81 17.95 11.54
N LEU A 30 16.74 17.58 12.25
CA LEU A 30 16.69 17.55 13.71
C LEU A 30 17.14 16.19 14.29
N ARG A 31 17.35 15.17 13.44
CA ARG A 31 17.74 13.82 13.88
C ARG A 31 19.17 13.86 14.47
N PRO A 32 19.39 13.40 15.71
CA PRO A 32 20.74 13.36 16.29
C PRO A 32 21.64 12.40 15.51
N PRO A 33 22.80 12.82 14.96
CA PRO A 33 23.63 11.94 14.14
C PRO A 33 24.07 10.64 14.83
N GLY A 34 24.23 10.67 16.16
CA GLY A 34 24.58 9.51 16.98
C GLY A 34 23.46 8.49 17.17
N GLU A 35 22.24 8.79 16.73
CA GLU A 35 21.07 7.89 16.80
C GLU A 35 20.74 7.25 15.45
N ARG A 36 21.58 7.47 14.42
CA ARG A 36 21.40 6.82 13.12
C ARG A 36 21.50 5.31 13.26
N ASP A 37 20.51 4.60 12.70
CA ASP A 37 20.38 3.15 12.76
C ASP A 37 20.52 2.56 14.18
N ASN A 38 19.90 3.23 15.18
CA ASN A 38 20.03 2.85 16.58
C ASN A 38 19.53 1.41 16.84
N PRO A 39 20.40 0.46 17.27
CA PRO A 39 20.02 -0.93 17.47
C PRO A 39 19.05 -1.15 18.64
N ALA A 40 18.92 -0.17 19.55
CA ALA A 40 17.97 -0.23 20.65
C ALA A 40 16.51 0.02 20.20
N LEU A 41 16.30 0.51 18.98
CA LEU A 41 14.98 0.73 18.43
C LEU A 41 14.53 -0.47 17.56
N PRO A 42 13.22 -0.78 17.54
CA PRO A 42 12.63 -1.60 16.48
C PRO A 42 12.98 -1.03 15.09
N TYR A 43 13.17 -1.89 14.09
CA TYR A 43 13.59 -1.47 12.75
C TYR A 43 12.68 -0.41 12.12
N HIS A 44 11.35 -0.53 12.27
CA HIS A 44 10.38 0.45 11.76
C HIS A 44 10.45 1.84 12.45
N LEU A 45 11.24 2.00 13.52
CA LEU A 45 11.51 3.28 14.17
C LEU A 45 12.92 3.81 13.86
N ARG A 46 13.72 3.07 13.08
CA ARG A 46 15.07 3.47 12.71
C ARG A 46 15.05 4.32 11.45
N TRP A 47 16.02 5.22 11.37
CA TRP A 47 16.35 5.95 10.16
C TRP A 47 17.81 5.65 9.80
N VAL A 48 18.06 5.49 8.50
CA VAL A 48 19.37 5.09 7.97
C VAL A 48 19.95 6.12 7.01
N TRP A 49 19.10 6.87 6.32
CA TRP A 49 19.53 7.88 5.36
C TRP A 49 19.95 9.17 6.06
N ASP A 50 21.10 9.70 5.66
CA ASP A 50 21.72 10.90 6.22
C ASP A 50 21.50 12.16 5.37
N LEU A 51 20.48 12.15 4.51
CA LEU A 51 20.15 13.20 3.55
C LEU A 51 21.18 13.42 2.43
N ALA A 52 22.21 12.58 2.34
CA ALA A 52 23.18 12.71 1.28
C ALA A 52 22.61 12.29 -0.10
N PRO A 53 23.10 12.87 -1.20
CA PRO A 53 22.69 12.49 -2.55
C PRO A 53 22.90 10.99 -2.83
N LEU A 54 21.99 10.42 -3.64
CA LEU A 54 22.00 9.02 -4.05
C LEU A 54 22.56 8.80 -5.47
N ASP A 55 22.58 9.86 -6.29
CA ASP A 55 22.98 9.80 -7.70
C ASP A 55 24.44 9.34 -7.83
N GLY A 56 24.67 8.30 -8.64
CA GLY A 56 25.99 7.72 -8.88
C GLY A 56 26.60 6.94 -7.71
N CYS A 57 25.86 6.68 -6.63
CA CYS A 57 26.32 5.89 -5.48
C CYS A 57 25.86 4.43 -5.54
N ASP A 58 26.52 3.56 -4.78
CA ASP A 58 26.01 2.23 -4.44
C ASP A 58 24.97 2.34 -3.31
N VAL A 59 23.70 2.13 -3.64
CA VAL A 59 22.57 2.36 -2.72
C VAL A 59 22.01 1.04 -2.19
N LEU A 60 21.97 0.92 -0.86
CA LEU A 60 21.25 -0.13 -0.13
C LEU A 60 19.88 0.39 0.32
N VAL A 61 18.83 -0.12 -0.30
CA VAL A 61 17.45 0.17 0.08
C VAL A 61 17.00 -0.81 1.15
N ARG A 62 16.55 -0.28 2.29
CA ARG A 62 16.07 -1.00 3.47
C ARG A 62 14.54 -1.00 3.51
N CYS A 63 13.92 -2.16 3.67
CA CYS A 63 12.46 -2.28 3.85
C CYS A 63 12.13 -2.65 5.30
N TYR A 64 12.08 -1.65 6.19
CA TYR A 64 11.97 -1.87 7.64
C TYR A 64 10.53 -1.86 8.17
N HIS A 65 9.60 -1.35 7.37
CA HIS A 65 8.19 -1.22 7.72
C HIS A 65 7.36 -2.45 7.29
N GLY A 66 6.03 -2.29 7.25
CA GLY A 66 5.11 -3.34 6.86
C GLY A 66 5.22 -3.72 5.39
N LEU A 67 4.61 -4.86 5.06
CA LEU A 67 4.55 -5.36 3.69
C LEU A 67 3.82 -4.39 2.75
N GLY A 68 2.72 -3.77 3.24
CA GLY A 68 1.97 -2.77 2.48
C GLY A 68 2.79 -1.53 2.15
N ASP A 69 3.58 -1.03 3.12
CA ASP A 69 4.49 0.10 2.93
C ASP A 69 5.52 -0.21 1.85
N THR A 70 6.12 -1.39 1.95
CA THR A 70 7.12 -1.85 0.97
C THR A 70 6.51 -1.94 -0.43
N ILE A 71 5.34 -2.59 -0.57
CA ILE A 71 4.63 -2.69 -1.85
C ILE A 71 4.28 -1.30 -2.40
N GLN A 72 3.87 -0.36 -1.57
CA GLN A 72 3.54 0.99 -2.02
C GLN A 72 4.77 1.70 -2.62
N PHE A 73 5.92 1.62 -1.95
CA PHE A 73 7.11 2.39 -2.32
C PHE A 73 8.06 1.68 -3.30
N LEU A 74 7.87 0.38 -3.58
CA LEU A 74 8.56 -0.31 -4.69
C LEU A 74 8.47 0.44 -6.02
N ARG A 75 7.40 1.23 -6.24
CA ARG A 75 7.20 2.07 -7.42
C ARG A 75 8.36 3.02 -7.74
N PHE A 76 9.15 3.42 -6.74
CA PHE A 76 10.22 4.39 -6.91
C PHE A 76 11.56 3.74 -7.25
N LEU A 77 11.69 2.41 -7.13
CA LEU A 77 12.94 1.71 -7.44
C LEU A 77 13.41 1.87 -8.89
N PRO A 78 12.55 1.84 -9.93
CA PRO A 78 13.01 2.11 -11.29
C PRO A 78 13.69 3.48 -11.44
N GLU A 79 13.17 4.50 -10.77
CA GLU A 79 13.75 5.84 -10.83
C GLU A 79 15.04 5.97 -10.01
N LEU A 80 15.13 5.26 -8.87
CA LEU A 80 16.40 5.13 -8.15
C LEU A 80 17.45 4.41 -9.00
N HIS A 81 17.10 3.29 -9.62
CA HIS A 81 18.00 2.47 -10.45
C HIS A 81 18.54 3.24 -11.66
N ARG A 82 17.76 4.19 -12.20
CA ARG A 82 18.21 5.10 -13.26
C ARG A 82 19.27 6.12 -12.81
N ARG A 83 19.28 6.48 -11.52
CA ARG A 83 20.15 7.54 -10.96
C ARG A 83 21.36 6.99 -10.21
N ALA A 84 21.19 5.89 -9.48
CA ALA A 84 22.24 5.25 -8.68
C ALA A 84 23.27 4.52 -9.58
N ALA A 85 24.47 4.28 -9.05
CA ALA A 85 25.44 3.40 -9.72
C ALA A 85 25.07 1.93 -9.57
N SER A 86 24.53 1.54 -8.41
CA SER A 86 23.91 0.25 -8.19
C SER A 86 22.84 0.31 -7.09
N VAL A 87 21.90 -0.62 -7.12
CA VAL A 87 20.82 -0.77 -6.14
C VAL A 87 20.83 -2.18 -5.56
N THR A 88 21.08 -2.29 -4.26
CA THR A 88 20.78 -3.49 -3.48
C THR A 88 19.49 -3.28 -2.70
N LEU A 89 18.53 -4.18 -2.86
CA LEU A 89 17.25 -4.16 -2.15
C LEU A 89 17.26 -5.22 -1.05
N GLU A 90 17.26 -4.78 0.21
CA GLU A 90 17.05 -5.64 1.39
C GLU A 90 15.56 -5.60 1.77
N ILE A 91 14.86 -6.72 1.56
CA ILE A 91 13.38 -6.79 1.56
C ILE A 91 12.85 -8.00 2.33
N GLN A 92 11.65 -7.89 2.90
CA GLN A 92 10.98 -9.00 3.57
C GLN A 92 10.89 -10.21 2.61
N PRO A 93 11.33 -11.42 3.03
CA PRO A 93 11.43 -12.59 2.13
C PRO A 93 10.13 -12.94 1.40
N ARG A 94 8.99 -12.70 2.05
CA ARG A 94 7.65 -12.98 1.51
C ARG A 94 7.34 -12.18 0.24
N LEU A 95 7.96 -11.02 0.03
CA LEU A 95 7.70 -10.17 -1.15
C LEU A 95 8.60 -10.50 -2.35
N ILE A 96 9.71 -11.22 -2.14
CA ILE A 96 10.67 -11.54 -3.20
C ILE A 96 10.01 -12.21 -4.42
N PRO A 97 9.09 -13.18 -4.27
CA PRO A 97 8.42 -13.81 -5.41
C PRO A 97 7.59 -12.86 -6.28
N LEU A 98 7.23 -11.68 -5.77
CA LEU A 98 6.43 -10.68 -6.49
C LEU A 98 7.29 -9.70 -7.30
N LEU A 99 8.60 -9.66 -7.05
CA LEU A 99 9.46 -8.63 -7.62
C LEU A 99 9.65 -8.84 -9.13
N PRO A 100 9.45 -7.80 -9.95
CA PRO A 100 9.83 -7.83 -11.36
C PRO A 100 11.32 -8.13 -11.52
N THR A 101 11.66 -8.88 -12.56
CA THR A 101 13.07 -9.10 -12.93
C THR A 101 13.74 -7.76 -13.21
N GLY A 102 14.92 -7.52 -12.63
CA GLY A 102 15.70 -6.30 -12.85
C GLY A 102 15.22 -5.08 -12.06
N ILE A 103 14.33 -5.23 -11.07
CA ILE A 103 13.92 -4.10 -10.21
C ILE A 103 15.07 -3.54 -9.35
N ALA A 104 16.12 -4.32 -9.13
CA ALA A 104 17.36 -3.96 -8.46
C ALA A 104 18.50 -4.85 -8.97
N ASP A 105 19.75 -4.40 -8.85
CA ASP A 105 20.94 -5.19 -9.25
C ASP A 105 21.14 -6.40 -8.33
N ARG A 106 20.76 -6.27 -7.05
CA ARG A 106 20.80 -7.34 -6.07
C ARG A 106 19.59 -7.27 -5.16
N VAL A 107 18.93 -8.41 -4.96
CA VAL A 107 17.85 -8.57 -3.97
C VAL A 107 18.35 -9.49 -2.85
N VAL A 108 18.18 -9.08 -1.60
CA VAL A 108 18.59 -9.84 -0.42
C VAL A 108 17.40 -9.95 0.55
N PRO A 109 17.09 -11.14 1.07
CA PRO A 109 16.09 -11.30 2.12
C PRO A 109 16.54 -10.56 3.38
N PHE A 110 15.67 -9.72 3.92
CA PHE A 110 15.87 -9.07 5.20
C PHE A 110 15.80 -10.10 6.33
N ASP A 111 16.91 -10.27 7.03
CA ASP A 111 17.03 -11.08 8.25
C ASP A 111 17.32 -10.14 9.43
N PRO A 112 16.35 -9.92 10.34
CA PRO A 112 16.55 -9.08 11.51
C PRO A 112 17.73 -9.50 12.41
N ALA A 113 18.10 -10.79 12.39
CA ALA A 113 19.22 -11.32 13.16
C ALA A 113 20.58 -11.08 12.47
N HIS A 114 20.58 -10.93 11.14
CA HIS A 114 21.79 -10.75 10.35
C HIS A 114 21.58 -9.68 9.25
N PRO A 115 21.30 -8.42 9.65
CA PRO A 115 21.09 -7.36 8.66
C PRO A 115 22.36 -7.13 7.84
N LEU A 116 22.19 -6.71 6.59
CA LEU A 116 23.33 -6.31 5.76
C LEU A 116 24.09 -5.16 6.40
N LYS A 117 25.41 -5.18 6.22
CA LYS A 117 26.26 -4.04 6.57
C LYS A 117 25.87 -2.82 5.70
N PRO A 118 25.96 -1.59 6.24
CA PRO A 118 25.74 -0.38 5.45
C PRO A 118 26.57 -0.35 4.17
N ALA A 119 25.99 0.22 3.11
CA ALA A 119 26.65 0.45 1.82
C ALA A 119 27.23 1.87 1.76
N GLU A 120 27.57 2.36 0.57
CA GLU A 120 27.95 3.76 0.38
C GLU A 120 26.79 4.70 0.79
N ARG A 121 25.57 4.35 0.38
CA ARG A 121 24.33 5.00 0.81
C ARG A 121 23.34 3.97 1.31
N ASP A 122 22.73 4.25 2.44
CA ASP A 122 21.57 3.51 2.95
C ASP A 122 20.35 4.42 2.88
N ILE A 123 19.20 3.86 2.49
CA ILE A 123 17.93 4.56 2.52
C ILE A 123 16.78 3.63 2.86
N GLU A 124 15.85 4.08 3.69
CA GLU A 124 14.61 3.35 3.93
C GLU A 124 13.62 3.60 2.78
N ILE A 125 12.96 2.54 2.30
CA ILE A 125 12.15 2.58 1.06
C ILE A 125 11.06 3.67 1.07
N MET A 126 10.47 4.01 2.21
CA MET A 126 9.47 5.06 2.38
C MET A 126 10.04 6.48 2.24
N GLU A 127 11.35 6.64 2.32
CA GLU A 127 12.03 7.93 2.11
C GLU A 127 12.31 8.19 0.62
N LEU A 128 12.10 7.21 -0.28
CA LEU A 128 12.48 7.33 -1.71
C LEU A 128 11.77 8.46 -2.46
N SER A 129 10.46 8.64 -2.26
CA SER A 129 9.73 9.76 -2.90
C SER A 129 10.38 11.10 -2.54
N PHE A 130 10.77 11.24 -1.28
CA PHE A 130 11.42 12.44 -0.76
C PHE A 130 12.86 12.59 -1.27
N ALA A 131 13.66 11.54 -1.20
CA ALA A 131 15.06 11.57 -1.63
C ALA A 131 15.20 11.85 -3.13
N LEU A 132 14.33 11.25 -3.94
CA LEU A 132 14.34 11.40 -5.40
C LEU A 132 13.60 12.66 -5.87
N ARG A 133 12.76 13.26 -5.02
CA ARG A 133 11.82 14.34 -5.36
C ARG A 133 10.89 13.92 -6.51
N VAL A 134 10.30 12.74 -6.34
CA VAL A 134 9.41 12.12 -7.32
C VAL A 134 8.08 11.83 -6.66
N ALA A 135 7.01 12.41 -7.19
CA ALA A 135 5.66 12.24 -6.72
C ALA A 135 5.11 10.86 -7.14
N PRO A 136 4.12 10.30 -6.42
CA PRO A 136 3.51 9.01 -6.76
C PRO A 136 2.93 8.96 -8.18
N ALA A 137 2.40 10.08 -8.68
CA ALA A 137 1.83 10.20 -10.01
C ALA A 137 2.86 10.05 -11.15
N GLU A 138 4.15 10.31 -10.86
CA GLU A 138 5.25 10.14 -11.82
C GLU A 138 5.73 8.68 -11.92
N CYS A 139 5.31 7.82 -10.98
CA CYS A 139 5.55 6.39 -10.98
C CYS A 139 4.22 5.63 -10.86
N PRO A 140 3.34 5.72 -11.87
CA PRO A 140 2.00 5.16 -11.80
C PRO A 140 2.01 3.61 -11.83
N PRO A 141 1.00 2.94 -11.25
CA PRO A 141 0.79 1.51 -11.44
C PRO A 141 0.36 1.17 -12.89
N PRO A 142 0.49 -0.11 -13.32
CA PRO A 142 1.02 -1.22 -12.55
C PRO A 142 2.56 -1.24 -12.54
N TYR A 143 3.13 -1.54 -11.38
CA TYR A 143 4.57 -1.78 -11.21
C TYR A 143 4.87 -3.18 -10.63
N LEU A 144 3.83 -3.97 -10.37
CA LEU A 144 3.91 -5.41 -10.13
C LEU A 144 3.10 -6.14 -11.21
N GLN A 145 3.52 -7.35 -11.56
CA GLN A 145 2.82 -8.21 -12.52
C GLN A 145 2.88 -9.65 -12.05
N VAL A 146 1.72 -10.31 -12.01
CA VAL A 146 1.58 -11.73 -11.68
C VAL A 146 0.53 -12.36 -12.60
N ALA A 147 0.62 -13.68 -12.81
CA ALA A 147 -0.43 -14.41 -13.48
C ALA A 147 -1.70 -14.41 -12.60
N PRO A 148 -2.89 -14.05 -13.14
CA PRO A 148 -4.12 -14.08 -12.36
C PRO A 148 -4.53 -15.53 -12.07
N ALA A 149 -5.13 -15.74 -10.89
CA ALA A 149 -5.83 -16.96 -10.59
C ALA A 149 -7.05 -17.13 -11.51
N ASP A 150 -7.40 -18.38 -11.81
CA ASP A 150 -8.60 -18.71 -12.58
C ASP A 150 -9.85 -18.49 -11.71
N LEU A 151 -10.44 -17.29 -11.84
CA LEU A 151 -11.66 -16.88 -11.15
C LEU A 151 -12.74 -16.55 -12.18
N PRO A 152 -14.03 -16.79 -11.86
CA PRO A 152 -15.12 -16.35 -12.73
C PRO A 152 -15.04 -14.86 -13.05
N GLU A 153 -15.49 -14.50 -14.23
CA GLU A 153 -15.61 -13.11 -14.64
C GLU A 153 -16.46 -12.31 -13.63
N GLY A 154 -15.99 -11.11 -13.29
CA GLY A 154 -16.69 -10.24 -12.34
C GLY A 154 -16.44 -10.56 -10.85
N THR A 155 -15.59 -11.54 -10.51
CA THR A 155 -15.32 -11.89 -9.10
C THR A 155 -14.81 -10.70 -8.30
N ILE A 156 -15.41 -10.46 -7.12
CA ILE A 156 -15.02 -9.41 -6.17
C ILE A 156 -14.15 -10.01 -5.05
N GLY A 157 -12.96 -9.46 -4.85
CA GLY A 157 -12.10 -9.78 -3.72
C GLY A 157 -12.48 -8.99 -2.48
N LEU A 158 -12.62 -9.63 -1.33
CA LEU A 158 -13.05 -9.02 -0.07
C LEU A 158 -11.99 -9.17 1.02
N CYS A 159 -11.59 -8.08 1.67
CA CYS A 159 -10.76 -8.14 2.88
C CYS A 159 -11.22 -7.10 3.91
N CYS A 160 -11.80 -7.59 5.01
CA CYS A 160 -12.41 -6.78 6.06
C CYS A 160 -11.48 -6.57 7.26
N SER A 161 -10.34 -7.28 7.29
CA SER A 161 -9.43 -7.31 8.43
C SER A 161 -8.06 -6.72 8.08
N SER A 162 -7.58 -5.85 8.95
CA SER A 162 -6.18 -5.42 8.97
C SER A 162 -5.33 -6.40 9.78
N GLY A 163 -4.00 -6.21 9.78
CA GLY A 163 -3.14 -6.86 10.76
C GLY A 163 -3.35 -6.32 12.17
N ASP A 164 -2.66 -6.93 13.14
CA ASP A 164 -2.80 -6.66 14.59
C ASP A 164 -2.35 -5.25 15.03
N TRP A 165 -1.79 -4.46 14.12
CA TRP A 165 -1.24 -3.13 14.43
C TRP A 165 -2.31 -2.07 14.72
N ASP A 166 -3.46 -2.14 14.04
CA ASP A 166 -4.53 -1.13 14.16
C ASP A 166 -5.91 -1.78 13.98
N ALA A 167 -6.46 -2.31 15.06
CA ALA A 167 -7.75 -2.99 15.06
C ALA A 167 -8.92 -2.09 14.61
N GLU A 168 -8.78 -0.77 14.69
CA GLU A 168 -9.82 0.18 14.27
C GLU A 168 -10.03 0.20 12.75
N ARG A 169 -9.11 -0.38 11.98
CA ARG A 169 -9.24 -0.53 10.52
C ARG A 169 -10.11 -1.71 10.13
N SER A 170 -10.40 -2.62 11.05
CA SER A 170 -11.17 -3.82 10.79
C SER A 170 -12.65 -3.63 11.12
N PHE A 171 -13.51 -4.39 10.46
CA PHE A 171 -14.94 -4.41 10.76
C PHE A 171 -15.54 -5.81 10.60
N PRO A 172 -16.70 -6.10 11.23
CA PRO A 172 -17.36 -7.40 11.12
C PRO A 172 -17.75 -7.71 9.66
N PRO A 173 -17.23 -8.81 9.06
CA PRO A 173 -17.50 -9.14 7.65
C PRO A 173 -18.99 -9.25 7.30
N GLU A 174 -19.84 -9.56 8.28
CA GLU A 174 -21.30 -9.68 8.13
C GLU A 174 -21.95 -8.40 7.59
N LEU A 175 -21.32 -7.23 7.80
CA LEU A 175 -21.79 -5.98 7.23
C LEU A 175 -21.74 -5.95 5.70
N LEU A 176 -20.88 -6.76 5.06
CA LEU A 176 -20.86 -6.90 3.60
C LEU A 176 -21.87 -7.92 3.08
N ALA A 177 -22.45 -8.78 3.92
CA ALA A 177 -23.32 -9.87 3.48
C ALA A 177 -24.45 -9.43 2.53
N PRO A 178 -25.14 -8.28 2.75
CA PRO A 178 -26.17 -7.80 1.83
C PRO A 178 -25.64 -7.49 0.41
N LEU A 179 -24.35 -7.16 0.27
CA LEU A 179 -23.73 -6.80 -1.01
C LEU A 179 -23.36 -8.00 -1.87
N LEU A 180 -23.34 -9.20 -1.29
CA LEU A 180 -22.83 -10.41 -1.95
C LEU A 180 -23.88 -11.16 -2.74
N ALA A 181 -25.16 -10.83 -2.55
CA ALA A 181 -26.27 -11.53 -3.18
C ALA A 181 -26.15 -11.49 -4.72
N GLY A 182 -26.01 -12.66 -5.34
CA GLY A 182 -25.87 -12.79 -6.80
C GLY A 182 -24.52 -12.37 -7.37
N ARG A 183 -23.49 -12.19 -6.53
CA ARG A 183 -22.13 -11.81 -6.95
C ARG A 183 -21.12 -12.91 -6.62
N GLU A 184 -20.22 -13.17 -7.56
CA GLU A 184 -19.06 -14.02 -7.30
C GLU A 184 -18.07 -13.27 -6.41
N CYS A 185 -17.73 -13.84 -5.26
CA CYS A 185 -16.84 -13.22 -4.30
C CYS A 185 -15.76 -14.20 -3.84
N VAL A 186 -14.58 -13.69 -3.50
CA VAL A 186 -13.44 -14.45 -2.97
C VAL A 186 -12.91 -13.74 -1.72
N THR A 187 -12.60 -14.48 -0.65
CA THR A 187 -12.01 -13.84 0.54
C THR A 187 -10.50 -13.69 0.39
N LEU A 188 -10.04 -12.48 0.70
CA LEU A 188 -8.64 -12.07 0.80
C LEU A 188 -8.23 -11.87 2.27
N ASP A 189 -9.15 -12.06 3.23
CA ASP A 189 -8.81 -12.17 4.64
C ASP A 189 -8.11 -13.51 4.92
N ALA A 190 -7.09 -13.48 5.78
CA ALA A 190 -6.32 -14.67 6.12
C ALA A 190 -7.11 -15.68 7.00
N GLN A 191 -8.12 -15.20 7.72
CA GLN A 191 -8.97 -16.03 8.57
C GLN A 191 -10.16 -16.62 7.79
N PRO A 192 -10.75 -17.73 8.26
CA PRO A 192 -11.97 -18.26 7.67
C PRO A 192 -13.10 -17.23 7.62
N SER A 193 -13.88 -17.27 6.55
CA SER A 193 -15.02 -16.37 6.34
C SER A 193 -16.34 -17.14 6.44
N ALA A 194 -17.29 -16.56 7.17
CA ALA A 194 -18.67 -17.04 7.22
C ALA A 194 -19.53 -16.53 6.05
N LEU A 195 -18.99 -15.62 5.24
CA LEU A 195 -19.66 -15.09 4.06
C LEU A 195 -19.74 -16.15 2.95
N PRO A 196 -20.73 -16.06 2.03
CA PRO A 196 -20.81 -16.90 0.83
C PRO A 196 -19.73 -16.53 -0.20
N VAL A 197 -18.47 -16.84 0.11
CA VAL A 197 -17.29 -16.57 -0.72
C VAL A 197 -16.68 -17.86 -1.23
N ARG A 198 -15.90 -17.75 -2.30
CA ARG A 198 -14.86 -18.73 -2.65
C ARG A 198 -13.86 -18.82 -1.50
N ASN A 199 -13.09 -19.92 -1.47
CA ASN A 199 -12.06 -20.21 -0.45
C ASN A 199 -12.45 -19.83 1.00
N PRO A 200 -13.57 -20.34 1.55
CA PRO A 200 -14.07 -19.91 2.87
C PRO A 200 -13.13 -20.20 4.04
N GLN A 201 -12.06 -20.97 3.83
CA GLN A 201 -11.01 -21.21 4.82
C GLN A 201 -10.02 -20.04 4.97
N GLY A 202 -10.12 -19.01 4.11
CA GLY A 202 -9.25 -17.83 4.12
C GLY A 202 -8.33 -17.74 2.90
N CYS A 203 -7.70 -16.59 2.75
CA CYS A 203 -6.66 -16.32 1.78
C CYS A 203 -5.38 -17.09 2.13
N PRO A 204 -4.67 -17.66 1.15
CA PRO A 204 -3.43 -18.35 1.41
C PRO A 204 -2.41 -17.46 2.15
N PHE A 205 -1.65 -18.05 3.06
CA PHE A 205 -0.54 -17.36 3.73
C PHE A 205 0.71 -17.25 2.84
N ASP A 206 0.59 -17.52 1.53
CA ASP A 206 1.59 -17.33 0.50
C ASP A 206 1.33 -16.04 -0.30
N MET A 207 2.38 -15.27 -0.56
CA MET A 207 2.25 -13.97 -1.23
C MET A 207 2.02 -14.08 -2.73
N ALA A 208 2.62 -15.06 -3.40
CA ALA A 208 2.40 -15.26 -4.83
C ALA A 208 0.97 -15.72 -5.10
N GLU A 209 0.45 -16.63 -4.28
CA GLU A 209 -0.94 -17.07 -4.35
C GLU A 209 -1.93 -15.94 -4.02
N THR A 210 -1.66 -15.17 -2.96
CA THR A 210 -2.46 -13.99 -2.62
C THR A 210 -2.49 -12.98 -3.77
N ALA A 211 -1.34 -12.70 -4.39
CA ALA A 211 -1.25 -11.79 -5.53
C ALA A 211 -2.01 -12.32 -6.75
N ALA A 212 -1.95 -13.63 -7.03
CA ALA A 212 -2.72 -14.25 -8.11
C ALA A 212 -4.24 -14.11 -7.90
N LEU A 213 -4.73 -14.31 -6.67
CA LEU A 213 -6.14 -14.07 -6.32
C LEU A 213 -6.54 -12.60 -6.55
N VAL A 214 -5.73 -11.66 -6.05
CA VAL A 214 -5.95 -10.21 -6.25
C VAL A 214 -5.96 -9.87 -7.74
N ALA A 215 -5.03 -10.40 -8.52
CA ALA A 215 -4.93 -10.15 -9.96
C ALA A 215 -6.15 -10.70 -10.73
N GLY A 216 -6.71 -11.83 -10.29
CA GLY A 216 -7.92 -12.45 -10.87
C GLY A 216 -9.22 -11.72 -10.54
N CYS A 217 -9.26 -10.88 -9.50
CA CYS A 217 -10.46 -10.13 -9.13
C CYS A 217 -10.80 -9.04 -10.16
N ALA A 218 -12.08 -8.81 -10.45
CA ALA A 218 -12.54 -7.67 -11.23
C ALA A 218 -12.53 -6.36 -10.41
N LEU A 219 -12.79 -6.47 -9.11
CA LEU A 219 -12.77 -5.40 -8.13
C LEU A 219 -12.25 -5.97 -6.80
N VAL A 220 -11.45 -5.19 -6.07
CA VAL A 220 -11.04 -5.51 -4.69
C VAL A 220 -11.69 -4.51 -3.74
N ILE A 221 -12.54 -4.98 -2.83
CA ILE A 221 -13.08 -4.21 -1.72
C ILE A 221 -12.28 -4.59 -0.47
N THR A 222 -11.59 -3.63 0.13
CA THR A 222 -10.70 -3.92 1.25
C THR A 222 -10.60 -2.75 2.23
N VAL A 223 -10.08 -3.02 3.43
CA VAL A 223 -9.65 -2.01 4.39
C VAL A 223 -8.21 -1.55 4.12
N ASP A 224 -7.73 -0.56 4.87
CA ASP A 224 -6.34 -0.09 4.80
C ASP A 224 -5.33 -1.14 5.31
N THR A 225 -4.94 -2.04 4.40
CA THR A 225 -4.03 -3.17 4.61
C THR A 225 -3.13 -3.40 3.39
N MET A 226 -2.22 -4.37 3.49
CA MET A 226 -1.37 -4.81 2.38
C MET A 226 -2.17 -5.15 1.11
N ILE A 227 -3.38 -5.72 1.24
CA ILE A 227 -4.24 -6.06 0.09
C ILE A 227 -4.59 -4.82 -0.75
N ALA A 228 -4.84 -3.67 -0.12
CA ALA A 228 -5.09 -2.41 -0.83
C ALA A 228 -3.89 -2.01 -1.69
N HIS A 229 -2.69 -2.08 -1.10
CA HIS A 229 -1.45 -1.74 -1.77
C HIS A 229 -1.10 -2.72 -2.89
N LEU A 230 -1.31 -4.02 -2.66
CA LEU A 230 -1.08 -5.08 -3.64
C LEU A 230 -2.01 -4.93 -4.84
N ALA A 231 -3.31 -4.73 -4.62
CA ALA A 231 -4.28 -4.50 -5.67
C ALA A 231 -3.95 -3.22 -6.48
N GLY A 232 -3.60 -2.14 -5.79
CA GLY A 232 -3.17 -0.89 -6.42
C GLY A 232 -1.88 -1.05 -7.24
N ALA A 233 -0.89 -1.78 -6.73
CA ALA A 233 0.38 -2.06 -7.41
C ALA A 233 0.22 -2.92 -8.67
N LEU A 234 -0.77 -3.82 -8.67
CA LEU A 234 -1.19 -4.65 -9.81
C LEU A 234 -2.12 -3.90 -10.79
N GLY A 235 -2.48 -2.64 -10.50
CA GLY A 235 -3.37 -1.85 -11.34
C GLY A 235 -4.84 -2.28 -11.31
N LYS A 236 -5.26 -3.03 -10.29
CA LYS A 236 -6.64 -3.49 -10.13
C LYS A 236 -7.54 -2.36 -9.60
N PRO A 237 -8.84 -2.32 -9.94
CA PRO A 237 -9.80 -1.48 -9.25
C PRO A 237 -9.83 -1.80 -7.75
N VAL A 238 -9.71 -0.78 -6.89
CA VAL A 238 -9.69 -0.94 -5.43
C VAL A 238 -10.71 -0.02 -4.77
N TRP A 239 -11.62 -0.55 -3.98
CA TRP A 239 -12.55 0.23 -3.18
C TRP A 239 -12.16 0.08 -1.71
N LEU A 240 -11.65 1.17 -1.14
CA LEU A 240 -11.00 1.18 0.15
C LEU A 240 -11.96 1.71 1.22
N LEU A 241 -12.32 0.85 2.17
CA LEU A 241 -13.07 1.22 3.36
C LEU A 241 -12.07 1.74 4.42
N LEU A 242 -12.27 2.97 4.85
CA LEU A 242 -11.35 3.68 5.73
C LEU A 242 -11.99 3.97 7.08
N LYS A 243 -11.22 3.80 8.16
CA LYS A 243 -11.62 4.29 9.48
C LYS A 243 -11.74 5.82 9.49
N HIS A 244 -12.45 6.37 10.47
CA HIS A 244 -12.79 7.81 10.51
C HIS A 244 -11.58 8.75 10.41
N ALA A 245 -10.49 8.44 11.12
CA ALA A 245 -9.21 9.13 11.02
C ALA A 245 -8.20 8.22 10.32
N PRO A 246 -8.19 8.15 8.97
CA PRO A 246 -7.36 7.20 8.25
C PRO A 246 -5.88 7.58 8.33
N ASP A 247 -5.03 6.69 7.82
CA ASP A 247 -3.59 6.91 7.68
C ASP A 247 -3.28 8.14 6.79
N TRP A 248 -2.07 8.70 6.94
CA TRP A 248 -1.63 9.91 6.23
C TRP A 248 -1.69 9.77 4.70
N ARG A 249 -1.64 8.55 4.18
CA ARG A 249 -1.69 8.23 2.74
C ARG A 249 -3.02 8.58 2.07
N TRP A 250 -4.10 8.58 2.84
CA TRP A 250 -5.44 8.62 2.30
C TRP A 250 -6.06 10.00 2.50
N ALA A 251 -6.62 10.56 1.43
CA ALA A 251 -7.35 11.82 1.43
C ALA A 251 -8.86 11.56 1.29
N PRO A 252 -9.54 11.14 2.37
CA PRO A 252 -10.90 10.61 2.31
C PRO A 252 -11.90 11.61 1.71
N GLU A 253 -11.70 12.91 1.93
CA GLU A 253 -12.58 13.98 1.44
C GLU A 253 -12.69 14.05 -0.09
N THR A 254 -11.69 13.51 -0.81
CA THR A 254 -11.70 13.50 -2.28
C THR A 254 -12.39 12.26 -2.86
N GLY A 255 -12.59 11.20 -2.04
CA GLY A 255 -13.01 9.89 -2.50
C GLY A 255 -12.01 9.19 -3.43
N ARG A 256 -10.81 9.74 -3.63
CA ARG A 256 -9.77 9.28 -4.59
C ARG A 256 -8.41 9.15 -3.91
N SER A 257 -7.50 8.41 -4.56
CA SER A 257 -6.14 8.22 -4.06
C SER A 257 -5.11 8.78 -5.04
N GLU A 258 -4.21 9.63 -4.54
CA GLU A 258 -3.00 10.06 -5.24
C GLU A 258 -2.01 8.90 -5.47
N TRP A 259 -2.06 7.88 -4.63
CA TRP A 259 -1.18 6.72 -4.70
C TRP A 259 -1.65 5.68 -5.72
N TYR A 260 -2.96 5.53 -5.88
CA TYR A 260 -3.57 4.52 -6.73
C TYR A 260 -4.75 5.13 -7.50
N PRO A 261 -4.57 5.53 -8.77
CA PRO A 261 -5.63 6.12 -9.58
C PRO A 261 -6.86 5.22 -9.75
N SER A 262 -6.68 3.90 -9.63
CA SER A 262 -7.76 2.91 -9.67
C SER A 262 -8.56 2.80 -8.36
N ALA A 263 -8.15 3.52 -7.31
CA ALA A 263 -8.78 3.45 -6.00
C ALA A 263 -9.94 4.44 -5.83
N ARG A 264 -10.99 3.99 -5.15
CA ARG A 264 -12.05 4.83 -4.57
C ARG A 264 -12.03 4.68 -3.05
N LEU A 265 -12.24 5.78 -2.33
CA LEU A 265 -12.16 5.82 -0.87
C LEU A 265 -13.55 6.01 -0.26
N TYR A 266 -13.86 5.22 0.77
CA TYR A 266 -15.10 5.27 1.54
C TYR A 266 -14.75 5.31 3.03
N ALA A 267 -14.76 6.51 3.62
CA ALA A 267 -14.42 6.67 5.03
C ALA A 267 -15.65 6.61 5.94
N GLN A 268 -15.46 6.12 7.16
CA GLN A 268 -16.46 6.23 8.22
C GLN A 268 -16.89 7.69 8.42
N PRO A 269 -18.20 8.01 8.36
CA PRO A 269 -18.69 9.35 8.65
C PRO A 269 -18.39 9.81 10.09
N SER A 270 -18.38 8.86 11.03
CA SER A 270 -17.99 9.06 12.43
C SER A 270 -17.28 7.80 12.98
N PRO A 271 -16.47 7.88 14.04
CA PRO A 271 -15.73 6.73 14.56
C PRO A 271 -16.63 5.51 14.82
N GLY A 272 -16.33 4.40 14.17
CA GLY A 272 -17.07 3.13 14.30
C GLY A 272 -18.27 2.99 13.36
N ASP A 273 -18.65 4.03 12.60
CA ASP A 273 -19.76 3.97 11.64
C ASP A 273 -19.33 3.32 10.31
N TRP A 274 -19.06 2.02 10.37
CA TRP A 274 -18.78 1.21 9.19
C TRP A 274 -20.02 1.03 8.30
N ALA A 275 -21.22 1.03 8.90
CA ALA A 275 -22.47 0.92 8.16
C ALA A 275 -22.66 2.08 7.17
N GLY A 276 -22.34 3.31 7.58
CA GLY A 276 -22.38 4.48 6.70
C GLY A 276 -21.41 4.39 5.53
N ALA A 277 -20.16 3.98 5.78
CA ALA A 277 -19.16 3.79 4.71
C ALA A 277 -19.58 2.68 3.72
N ILE A 278 -20.12 1.57 4.24
CA ILE A 278 -20.59 0.44 3.43
C ILE A 278 -21.84 0.82 2.63
N ALA A 279 -22.75 1.63 3.18
CA ALA A 279 -23.92 2.11 2.45
C ALA A 279 -23.53 3.01 1.25
N ALA A 280 -22.54 3.89 1.42
CA ALA A 280 -22.00 4.69 0.32
C ALA A 280 -21.35 3.81 -0.75
N LEU A 281 -20.59 2.80 -0.34
CA LEU A 281 -20.01 1.81 -1.25
C LEU A 281 -21.07 1.02 -2.01
N ALA A 282 -22.12 0.56 -1.31
CA ALA A 282 -23.21 -0.22 -1.88
C ALA A 282 -23.92 0.54 -3.00
N HIS A 283 -24.21 1.82 -2.75
CA HIS A 283 -24.81 2.71 -3.73
C HIS A 283 -24.00 2.77 -5.04
N ASP A 284 -22.68 2.97 -4.93
CA ASP A 284 -21.79 3.00 -6.09
C ASP A 284 -21.71 1.63 -6.80
N LEU A 285 -21.79 0.53 -6.05
CA LEU A 285 -21.76 -0.83 -6.61
C LEU A 285 -23.00 -1.11 -7.47
N ASP A 286 -24.17 -0.65 -7.05
CA ASP A 286 -25.42 -0.79 -7.79
C ASP A 286 -25.43 0.07 -9.06
N LEU A 287 -24.81 1.26 -9.01
CA LEU A 287 -24.61 2.10 -10.20
C LEU A 287 -23.69 1.45 -11.23
N LEU A 288 -22.67 0.70 -10.80
CA LEU A 288 -21.81 -0.08 -11.72
C LEU A 288 -22.54 -1.27 -12.35
N ALA A 289 -23.47 -1.89 -11.63
CA ALA A 289 -24.25 -3.03 -12.12
C ALA A 289 -25.41 -2.64 -13.04
N SER A 290 -25.83 -1.38 -13.00
CA SER A 290 -26.91 -0.87 -13.84
C SER A 290 -26.43 -0.72 -15.30
N PRO A 291 -27.17 -1.21 -16.31
CA PRO A 291 -26.81 -0.99 -17.71
C PRO A 291 -26.76 0.52 -17.97
N GLN A 292 -25.61 1.01 -18.43
CA GLN A 292 -25.49 2.39 -18.89
C GLN A 292 -26.52 2.59 -20.02
N PRO A 293 -27.36 3.64 -20.00
CA PRO A 293 -28.26 3.89 -21.11
C PRO A 293 -27.42 4.09 -22.37
N GLU A 294 -27.66 3.24 -23.38
CA GLU A 294 -27.13 3.44 -24.73
C GLU A 294 -27.62 4.80 -25.22
N PHE A 295 -26.76 5.82 -25.16
CA PHE A 295 -26.94 6.99 -26.01
C PHE A 295 -26.60 6.55 -27.42
N ALA A 296 -27.61 6.04 -28.12
CA ALA A 296 -27.59 5.87 -29.56
C ALA A 296 -27.06 7.16 -30.22
N ARG A 297 -25.96 7.04 -30.96
CA ARG A 297 -25.51 8.02 -31.95
C ARG A 297 -25.68 7.43 -33.33
#